data_AF-I3W3X2-F1
#
_entry.id   AF-I3W3X2-F1
#
_cell.length_a   1.000
_cell.length_b   1.000
_cell.length_c   1.000
_cell.angle_alpha   90.00
_cell.angle_beta   90.00
_cell.angle_gamma   90.00
#
_symmetry.space_group_name_H-M   'P 1'
#
loop_
_entity.id
_entity.type
_entity.pdbx_description
1 polymer ?
#
loop_
_entity_poly.entity_id
_entity_poly.type
_entity_poly.pdbx_seq_one_letter_code
_entity_poly.pdbx_strand_id
1 'polypeptide(L)'
;MIKEPPEGYSLQANGVEKMNKGDDIYALHNFEFLAITFAKMAAQGRTVDIDTVIGNMDETHRKWFTERYQHWLAISRQESQ
;
A
#
# COMPACT_ATOMS: atom_id res chain seq x y z
N MET A 1 21.17 28.63 -14.66
CA MET A 1 19.99 29.11 -13.91
C MET A 1 19.41 27.92 -13.18
N ILE A 2 19.90 27.69 -11.96
CA ILE A 2 19.45 26.57 -11.11
C ILE A 2 18.26 27.14 -10.32
N LYS A 3 17.06 26.62 -10.53
CA LYS A 3 15.88 27.04 -9.77
C LYS A 3 15.98 26.40 -8.39
N GLU A 4 15.98 27.22 -7.36
CA GLU A 4 15.88 26.79 -5.96
C GLU A 4 14.68 25.84 -5.79
N PRO A 5 14.80 24.77 -4.99
CA PRO A 5 13.67 23.91 -4.69
C PRO A 5 12.61 24.68 -3.90
N PRO A 6 11.31 24.41 -4.13
CA PRO A 6 10.23 25.09 -3.42
C PRO A 6 10.33 24.88 -1.90
N GLU A 7 10.01 25.92 -1.14
CA GLU A 7 9.99 25.90 0.33
C GLU A 7 9.17 24.71 0.84
N GLY A 8 9.84 23.77 1.50
CA GLY A 8 9.23 22.54 2.03
C GLY A 8 10.05 21.27 1.81
N TYR A 9 10.99 21.26 0.85
CA TYR A 9 11.89 20.11 0.65
C TYR A 9 13.20 20.30 1.42
N SER A 10 13.29 19.71 2.61
CA SER A 10 14.56 19.57 3.33
C SER A 10 15.25 18.29 2.88
N LEU A 11 16.35 18.42 2.11
CA LEU A 11 17.28 17.32 1.90
C LEU A 11 18.06 17.09 3.20
N GLN A 12 17.55 16.24 4.08
CA GLN A 12 18.30 15.75 5.24
C GLN A 12 18.52 14.25 5.11
N ALA A 13 19.78 13.90 4.87
CA ALA A 13 20.28 12.55 5.01
C ALA A 13 20.12 12.09 6.46
N ASN A 14 19.54 10.90 6.63
CA ASN A 14 19.38 10.16 7.89
C ASN A 14 18.27 10.65 8.85
N GLY A 15 17.11 10.01 8.76
CA GLY A 15 16.08 10.03 9.79
C GLY A 15 14.75 9.61 9.20
N VAL A 16 14.20 8.48 9.68
CA VAL A 16 12.88 7.96 9.30
C VAL A 16 11.86 9.09 9.46
N GLU A 17 11.36 9.63 8.33
CA GLU A 17 10.35 10.68 8.33
C GLU A 17 9.12 10.18 9.08
N LYS A 18 8.74 10.89 10.14
CA LYS A 18 7.44 10.68 10.77
C LYS A 18 6.38 11.09 9.75
N MET A 19 5.80 10.10 9.08
CA MET A 19 4.69 10.27 8.15
C MET A 19 3.63 11.16 8.81
N ASN A 20 3.28 12.28 8.18
CA ASN A 20 2.25 13.17 8.69
C ASN A 20 0.92 12.40 8.72
N LYS A 21 0.13 12.55 9.78
CA LYS A 21 -1.15 11.83 9.97
C LYS A 21 -2.11 11.90 8.77
N GLY A 22 -2.03 12.97 7.97
CA GLY A 22 -2.80 13.10 6.73
C GLY A 22 -2.32 12.14 5.63
N ASP A 23 -1.02 12.04 5.43
CA ASP A 23 -0.40 11.12 4.47
C ASP A 23 -0.65 9.66 4.85
N ASP A 24 -0.70 9.36 6.15
CA ASP A 24 -1.01 8.04 6.69
C ASP A 24 -2.43 7.57 6.35
N ILE A 25 -3.44 8.45 6.44
CA ILE A 25 -4.82 8.13 6.06
C ILE A 25 -4.94 7.89 4.56
N TYR A 26 -4.30 8.71 3.72
CA TYR A 26 -4.29 8.51 2.28
C TYR A 26 -3.52 7.24 1.87
N ALA A 27 -2.40 6.96 2.52
CA ALA A 27 -1.64 5.73 2.33
C ALA A 27 -2.48 4.51 2.71
N LEU A 28 -3.18 4.54 3.84
CA LEU A 28 -4.06 3.46 4.29
C LEU A 28 -5.21 3.20 3.30
N HIS A 29 -5.87 4.25 2.81
CA HIS A 29 -6.91 4.12 1.79
C HIS A 29 -6.37 3.54 0.48
N ASN A 30 -5.19 3.99 0.04
CA ASN A 30 -4.53 3.46 -1.15
C ASN A 30 -4.18 1.97 -0.97
N PHE A 31 -3.69 1.58 0.21
CA PHE A 31 -3.39 0.20 0.54
C PHE A 31 -4.65 -0.66 0.64
N GLU A 32 -5.74 -0.14 1.19
CA GLU A 32 -7.03 -0.84 1.20
C GLU A 32 -7.54 -1.10 -0.22
N PHE A 33 -7.46 -0.10 -1.09
CA PHE A 33 -7.86 -0.23 -2.49
C PHE A 33 -7.02 -1.28 -3.23
N LEU A 34 -5.70 -1.29 -3.00
CA LEU A 34 -4.80 -2.30 -3.56
C LEU A 34 -5.14 -3.70 -3.07
N ALA A 35 -5.37 -3.88 -1.77
CA ALA A 35 -5.75 -5.16 -1.19
C ALA A 35 -7.05 -5.71 -1.81
N ILE A 36 -8.08 -4.85 -1.98
CA ILE A 36 -9.34 -5.22 -2.63
C ILE A 36 -9.11 -5.62 -4.10
N THR A 37 -8.42 -4.77 -4.85
CA THR A 37 -8.20 -4.98 -6.29
C THR A 37 -7.45 -6.27 -6.53
N PHE A 38 -6.37 -6.49 -5.79
CA PHE A 38 -5.53 -7.67 -5.92
C PHE A 38 -6.26 -8.95 -5.50
N ALA A 39 -7.07 -8.88 -4.45
CA ALA A 39 -7.91 -10.01 -4.03
C ALA A 39 -8.89 -10.42 -5.14
N LYS A 40 -9.56 -9.44 -5.76
CA LYS A 40 -10.47 -9.69 -6.89
C LYS A 40 -9.75 -10.27 -8.10
N MET A 41 -8.58 -9.72 -8.45
CA MET A 41 -7.74 -10.24 -9.53
C MET A 41 -7.38 -11.71 -9.29
N ALA A 42 -6.91 -12.02 -8.08
CA ALA A 42 -6.53 -13.38 -7.70
C ALA A 42 -7.72 -14.35 -7.66
N ALA A 43 -8.89 -13.90 -7.18
CA ALA A 43 -10.13 -14.70 -7.22
C ALA A 43 -10.56 -15.06 -8.65
N GLN A 44 -10.31 -14.17 -9.61
CA GLN A 44 -10.55 -14.40 -11.05
C GLN A 44 -9.46 -15.26 -11.72
N GLY A 45 -8.49 -15.78 -10.97
CA GLY A 45 -7.40 -16.60 -11.50
C GLY A 45 -6.26 -15.82 -12.16
N ARG A 46 -6.22 -14.49 -12.02
CA ARG A 46 -5.08 -13.70 -12.49
C ARG A 46 -3.92 -13.82 -11.50
N THR A 47 -2.71 -13.98 -12.02
CA THR A 47 -1.49 -13.88 -11.20
C THR A 47 -1.31 -12.46 -10.71
N VAL A 48 -1.10 -12.29 -9.41
CA VAL A 48 -0.86 -10.99 -8.78
C VAL A 48 0.43 -11.09 -7.97
N ASP A 49 1.35 -10.17 -8.23
CA ASP A 49 2.58 -10.06 -7.46
C ASP A 49 2.35 -9.15 -6.25
N ILE A 50 2.13 -9.79 -5.10
CA ILE A 50 1.93 -9.12 -3.82
C ILE A 50 3.26 -8.77 -3.17
N ASP A 51 4.32 -9.53 -3.47
CA ASP A 51 5.64 -9.35 -2.89
C ASP A 51 6.23 -7.99 -3.27
N THR A 52 6.00 -7.54 -4.51
CA THR A 52 6.39 -6.18 -4.93
C THR A 52 5.66 -5.07 -4.15
N VAL A 53 4.40 -5.28 -3.78
CA VAL A 53 3.63 -4.27 -3.02
C VAL A 53 4.06 -4.22 -1.56
N ILE A 54 4.26 -5.37 -0.92
CA ILE A 54 4.68 -5.44 0.48
C ILE A 54 6.18 -5.18 0.69
N GLY A 55 6.99 -5.32 -0.36
CA GLY A 55 8.44 -5.10 -0.30
C GLY A 55 8.81 -3.65 0.02
N ASN A 56 7.94 -2.69 -0.31
CA ASN A 56 8.11 -1.27 0.00
C ASN A 56 7.50 -0.88 1.36
N MET A 57 6.88 -1.81 2.09
CA MET A 57 6.18 -1.54 3.35
C MET A 57 7.04 -1.93 4.56
N ASP A 58 6.94 -1.14 5.63
CA ASP A 58 7.41 -1.59 6.94
C ASP A 58 6.60 -2.79 7.46
N GLU A 59 7.05 -3.38 8.56
CA GLU A 59 6.45 -4.59 9.13
C GLU A 59 4.97 -4.40 9.52
N THR A 60 4.62 -3.23 10.06
CA THR A 60 3.25 -2.93 10.52
C THR A 60 2.30 -2.85 9.33
N HIS A 61 2.68 -2.07 8.32
CA HIS A 61 1.87 -1.89 7.11
C HIS A 61 1.77 -3.19 6.31
N ARG A 62 2.85 -3.95 6.20
CA ARG A 62 2.85 -5.27 5.53
C ARG A 62 1.94 -6.28 6.22
N LYS A 63 1.97 -6.35 7.55
CA LYS A 63 1.09 -7.23 8.31
C LYS A 63 -0.38 -6.85 8.08
N TRP A 64 -0.68 -5.55 8.22
CA TRP A 64 -2.02 -5.03 7.97
C TRP A 64 -2.51 -5.33 6.55
N PHE A 65 -1.68 -5.07 5.53
CA PHE A 65 -2.01 -5.32 4.12
C PHE A 65 -2.28 -6.81 3.87
N THR A 66 -1.44 -7.68 4.42
CA THR A 66 -1.56 -9.14 4.26
C THR A 66 -2.89 -9.64 4.84
N GLU A 67 -3.24 -9.23 6.06
CA GLU A 67 -4.51 -9.57 6.70
C GLU A 67 -5.71 -9.08 5.88
N ARG A 68 -5.65 -7.82 5.39
CA ARG A 68 -6.73 -7.22 4.60
C ARG A 68 -6.90 -7.89 3.23
N TYR A 69 -5.80 -8.22 2.56
CA TYR A 69 -5.80 -8.94 1.29
C TYR A 69 -6.45 -10.32 1.44
N GLN A 70 -6.07 -11.10 2.46
CA GLN A 70 -6.64 -12.44 2.70
C GLN A 70 -8.14 -12.38 2.97
N HIS A 71 -8.58 -11.39 3.76
CA HIS A 71 -10.00 -11.17 4.01
C HIS A 71 -10.79 -10.91 2.71
N TRP A 72 -10.33 -9.98 1.87
CA TRP A 72 -11.00 -9.68 0.60
C TRP A 72 -10.91 -10.82 -0.40
N LEU A 73 -9.84 -11.62 -0.38
CA LEU A 73 -9.70 -12.80 -1.24
C LEU A 73 -10.75 -13.86 -0.89
N ALA A 74 -10.97 -14.09 0.41
CA ALA A 74 -12.00 -15.00 0.88
C ALA A 74 -13.41 -14.56 0.45
N ILE A 75 -13.71 -13.25 0.54
CA ILE A 75 -14.98 -12.69 0.06
C ILE A 75 -15.11 -12.82 -1.47
N SER A 76 -14.09 -12.38 -2.21
CA SER A 76 -14.12 -12.35 -3.68
C SER A 76 -14.28 -13.75 -4.30
N ARG A 77 -13.76 -14.78 -3.63
CA ARG A 77 -13.95 -16.18 -4.03
C ARG A 77 -15.38 -16.68 -3.81
N GLN A 78 -16.04 -16.23 -2.74
CA GLN A 78 -17.44 -16.58 -2.46
C GLN A 78 -18.41 -15.90 -3.44
N GLU A 79 -18.11 -14.68 -3.88
CA GLU A 79 -18.92 -13.95 -4.88
C GLU A 79 -18.77 -14.48 -6.31
N SER A 80 -17.77 -15.33 -6.57
CA SER A 80 -17.49 -15.89 -7.90
C SER A 80 -18.10 -17.29 -8.12
N GLN A 81 -18.88 -17.80 -7.15
CA GLN A 81 -19.63 -19.06 -7.22
C GLN A 81 -21.12 -18.82 -7.47
#